data_AF-A0A8T3SFT4-F1
#
_entry.id   AF-A0A8T3SFT4-F1
#
_cell.length_a   1.000
_cell.length_b   1.000
_cell.length_c   1.000
_cell.angle_alpha   90.00
_cell.angle_beta   90.00
_cell.angle_gamma   90.00
#
_symmetry.space_group_name_H-M   'P 1'
#
loop_
_entity.id
_entity.type
_entity.pdbx_description
1 polymer ?
#
loop_
_entity_poly.entity_id
_entity_poly.type
_entity_poly.pdbx_seq_one_letter_code
_entity_poly.pdbx_strand_id
1 'polypeptide(L)'
;MTVAHDLVTRVFLMHGESDRSIPVSHVHLVADALPAGVLARLTVFDLFQHVQPGKDGITVEQIPDLWQLYLYLHDLVALTTE
;
A
#
# COMPACT_ATOMS: atom_id res chain seq x y z
N MET A 1 4.02 -18.48 13.97
CA MET A 1 3.00 -19.50 13.67
C MET A 1 2.23 -18.99 12.47
N THR A 2 2.24 -19.82 11.43
CA THR A 2 2.01 -19.49 10.02
C THR A 2 0.52 -19.30 9.75
N VAL A 3 0.11 -18.24 9.06
CA VAL A 3 -1.32 -17.99 8.75
C VAL A 3 -1.57 -17.89 7.24
N ALA A 4 -0.52 -17.85 6.41
CA ALA A 4 -0.66 -17.64 4.97
C ALA A 4 -0.75 -18.93 4.13
N HIS A 5 -0.52 -20.13 4.69
CA HIS A 5 -0.43 -21.36 3.88
C HIS A 5 -1.76 -21.77 3.21
N ASP A 6 -2.89 -21.41 3.82
CA ASP A 6 -4.23 -21.72 3.28
C ASP A 6 -4.79 -20.61 2.40
N LEU A 7 -3.99 -19.57 2.13
CA LEU A 7 -4.43 -18.43 1.33
C LEU A 7 -4.48 -18.83 -0.14
N VAL A 8 -5.68 -19.00 -0.67
CA VAL A 8 -5.93 -19.42 -2.07
C VAL A 8 -6.34 -18.26 -2.99
N THR A 9 -6.42 -17.03 -2.46
CA THR A 9 -6.82 -15.84 -3.20
C THR A 9 -5.61 -15.04 -3.67
N ARG A 10 -5.77 -14.21 -4.72
CA ARG A 10 -4.71 -13.31 -5.18
C ARG A 10 -4.44 -12.22 -4.14
N VAL A 11 -3.18 -12.04 -3.77
CA VAL A 11 -2.74 -10.99 -2.83
C VAL A 11 -2.03 -9.88 -3.57
N PHE A 12 -2.42 -8.65 -3.25
CA PHE A 12 -1.75 -7.43 -3.70
C PHE A 12 -1.14 -6.76 -2.47
N LEU A 13 0.18 -6.69 -2.41
CA LEU A 13 0.92 -6.06 -1.32
C LEU A 13 1.36 -4.66 -1.73
N MET A 14 1.21 -3.71 -0.80
CA MET A 14 1.62 -2.33 -0.98
C MET A 14 2.32 -1.83 0.28
N HIS A 15 3.44 -1.14 0.15
CA HIS A 15 4.16 -0.58 1.32
C HIS A 15 4.85 0.75 0.99
N GLY A 16 4.87 1.65 1.96
CA GLY A 16 5.56 2.94 1.85
C GLY A 16 7.07 2.79 1.99
N GLU A 17 7.87 3.25 1.02
CA GLU A 17 9.33 3.21 1.09
C GLU A 17 9.86 4.00 2.28
N SER A 18 9.32 5.22 2.47
CA SER A 18 9.67 6.13 3.56
C SER A 18 8.85 5.92 4.84
N ASP A 19 8.21 4.76 5.02
CA ASP A 19 7.47 4.46 6.24
C ASP A 19 8.44 4.39 7.44
N ARG A 20 8.33 5.41 8.32
CA ARG A 20 9.16 5.53 9.53
C ARG A 20 8.71 4.62 10.67
N SER A 21 7.49 4.10 10.60
CA SER A 21 6.89 3.23 11.63
C SER A 21 7.20 1.77 11.36
N ILE A 22 7.14 1.35 10.09
CA ILE A 22 7.40 -0.02 9.67
C ILE A 22 8.42 -0.01 8.52
N PRO A 23 9.65 -0.52 8.72
CA PRO A 23 10.66 -0.57 7.68
C PRO A 23 10.17 -1.30 6.43
N VAL A 24 10.51 -0.79 5.25
CA VAL A 24 10.15 -1.42 3.96
C VAL A 24 10.61 -2.88 3.87
N SER A 25 11.69 -3.27 4.55
CA SER A 25 12.15 -4.66 4.59
C SER A 25 11.08 -5.64 5.09
N HIS A 26 10.12 -5.20 5.90
CA HIS A 26 9.07 -6.06 6.43
C HIS A 26 8.08 -6.51 5.36
N VAL A 27 7.86 -5.72 4.29
CA VAL A 27 6.97 -6.16 3.20
C VAL A 27 7.54 -7.38 2.48
N HIS A 28 8.86 -7.48 2.38
CA HIS A 28 9.53 -8.64 1.80
C HIS A 28 9.36 -9.88 2.66
N LEU A 29 9.42 -9.76 3.98
CA LEU A 29 9.14 -10.89 4.89
C LEU A 29 7.72 -11.43 4.71
N VAL A 30 6.74 -10.55 4.47
CA VAL A 30 5.36 -10.96 4.18
C VAL A 30 5.26 -11.62 2.82
N ALA A 31 5.90 -11.04 1.79
CA ALA A 31 5.91 -11.60 0.44
C ALA A 31 6.53 -13.00 0.41
N ASP A 32 7.64 -13.21 1.11
CA ASP A 32 8.35 -14.50 1.18
C ASP A 32 7.56 -15.56 1.96
N ALA A 33 6.64 -15.15 2.83
CA ALA A 33 5.79 -16.04 3.59
C ALA A 33 4.51 -16.46 2.85
N LEU A 34 4.19 -15.83 1.70
CA LEU A 34 3.01 -16.18 0.90
C LEU A 34 3.23 -17.48 0.11
N PRO A 35 2.19 -18.30 -0.10
CA PRO A 35 2.30 -19.47 -0.96
C PRO A 35 2.68 -19.10 -2.39
N ALA A 36 3.35 -20.01 -3.09
CA ALA A 36 3.73 -19.81 -4.47
C ALA A 36 2.48 -19.55 -5.35
N GLY A 37 2.55 -18.51 -6.19
CA GLY A 37 1.47 -18.13 -7.10
C GLY A 37 0.34 -17.28 -6.50
N VAL A 38 0.37 -17.04 -5.18
CA VAL A 38 -0.64 -16.21 -4.47
C VAL A 38 -0.36 -14.72 -4.60
N LEU A 39 0.92 -14.32 -4.52
CA LEU A 39 1.32 -12.93 -4.68
C LEU A 39 1.13 -12.48 -6.12
N ALA A 40 0.10 -11.67 -6.36
CA ALA A 40 -0.22 -11.13 -7.68
C ALA A 40 0.63 -9.90 -8.01
N ARG A 41 0.91 -9.05 -7.01
CA ARG A 41 1.74 -7.86 -7.17
C ARG A 41 2.26 -7.39 -5.81
N LEU A 42 3.49 -6.91 -5.80
CA LEU A 42 4.07 -6.13 -4.71
C LEU A 42 4.45 -4.75 -5.25
N THR A 43 3.95 -3.69 -4.63
CA THR A 43 4.24 -2.31 -5.00
C THR A 43 4.83 -1.60 -3.80
N VAL A 44 6.07 -1.13 -3.92
CA VAL A 44 6.63 -0.16 -2.98
C VAL A 44 6.41 1.23 -3.58
N PHE A 45 5.98 2.18 -2.76
CA PHE A 45 5.67 3.54 -3.20
C PHE A 45 6.17 4.55 -2.18
N ASP A 46 6.46 5.77 -2.62
CA ASP A 46 6.92 6.85 -1.74
C ASP A 46 6.02 8.08 -1.86
N LEU A 47 4.76 7.90 -1.44
CA LEU A 47 3.68 8.88 -1.64
C LEU A 47 2.90 9.21 -0.37
N PHE A 48 2.92 8.33 0.63
CA PHE A 48 2.17 8.51 1.86
C PHE A 48 3.05 8.13 3.05
N GLN A 49 3.31 9.07 3.96
CA GLN A 49 3.72 8.72 5.32
C GLN A 49 2.65 7.81 5.95
N HIS A 50 3.01 6.97 6.94
CA HIS A 50 2.06 6.06 7.59
C HIS A 50 0.95 6.84 8.32
N VAL A 51 -0.13 7.19 7.60
CA VAL A 51 -1.28 7.91 8.17
C VAL A 51 -2.21 6.89 8.78
N GLN A 52 -2.43 6.97 10.09
CA GLN A 52 -3.42 6.16 10.79
C GLN A 52 -4.81 6.77 10.53
N PRO A 53 -5.69 6.13 9.74
CA PRO A 53 -6.99 6.71 9.43
C PRO A 53 -7.79 6.91 10.72
N GLY A 54 -8.18 8.15 11.01
CA GLY A 54 -9.14 8.48 12.07
C GLY A 54 -8.58 8.88 13.44
N LYS A 55 -7.25 8.96 13.63
CA LYS A 55 -6.70 9.35 14.94
C LYS A 55 -6.60 10.87 15.15
N ASP A 56 -6.21 11.63 14.13
CA ASP A 56 -5.88 13.06 14.27
C ASP A 56 -6.48 13.98 13.17
N GLY A 57 -7.44 13.48 12.38
CA GLY A 57 -7.97 14.23 11.22
C GLY A 57 -6.94 14.44 10.10
N ILE A 58 -7.29 15.23 9.09
CA ILE A 58 -6.35 15.63 8.04
C ILE A 58 -5.59 16.87 8.53
N THR A 59 -4.27 16.82 8.53
CA THR A 59 -3.41 17.96 8.87
C THR A 59 -2.89 18.67 7.62
N VAL A 60 -2.42 19.92 7.78
CA VAL A 60 -1.93 20.74 6.65
C VAL A 60 -0.70 20.10 5.99
N GLU A 61 0.12 19.39 6.77
CA GLU A 61 1.31 18.68 6.30
C GLU A 61 0.98 17.53 5.36
N GLN A 62 -0.26 17.03 5.38
CA GLN A 62 -0.74 15.93 4.54
C GLN A 62 -1.32 16.42 3.19
N ILE A 63 -1.44 17.74 2.98
CA ILE A 63 -1.99 18.30 1.74
C ILE A 63 -1.23 17.84 0.47
N PRO A 64 0.12 17.81 0.44
CA PRO A 64 0.84 17.34 -0.74
C PRO A 64 0.51 15.88 -1.10
N ASP A 65 0.46 15.02 -0.09
CA ASP A 65 0.15 13.59 -0.24
C ASP A 65 -1.29 13.41 -0.73
N LEU A 66 -2.26 14.13 -0.15
CA LEU A 66 -3.67 14.10 -0.56
C LEU A 66 -3.88 14.63 -1.97
N TRP A 67 -3.11 15.63 -2.39
CA TRP A 67 -3.15 16.13 -3.76
C TRP A 67 -2.67 15.06 -4.74
N GLN A 68 -1.58 14.37 -4.42
CA GLN A 68 -1.13 13.26 -5.26
C GLN A 68 -2.14 12.11 -5.29
N LEU A 69 -2.76 11.77 -4.16
CA LEU A 69 -3.84 10.78 -4.12
C LEU A 69 -5.00 11.16 -5.04
N TYR A 70 -5.40 12.42 -5.01
CA TYR A 70 -6.45 12.93 -5.89
C TYR A 70 -6.10 12.75 -7.36
N LEU A 71 -4.88 13.12 -7.77
CA LEU A 71 -4.42 12.95 -9.16
C LEU A 71 -4.42 11.47 -9.59
N TYR A 72 -3.90 10.58 -8.74
CA TYR A 72 -3.93 9.14 -9.02
C TYR A 72 -5.34 8.59 -9.20
N LEU A 73 -6.28 9.00 -8.35
CA LEU A 73 -7.68 8.57 -8.45
C LEU A 73 -8.36 9.17 -9.68
N HIS A 74 -8.09 10.45 -9.98
CA HIS A 74 -8.58 11.11 -11.18
C HIS A 74 -8.13 10.39 -12.44
N ASP A 75 -6.83 10.10 -12.56
CA ASP A 75 -6.27 9.45 -13.74
C ASP A 75 -6.79 8.03 -13.90
N LEU A 76 -6.94 7.28 -12.79
CA LEU A 76 -7.56 5.97 -12.81
C LEU A 76 -9.01 6.03 -13.32
N VAL A 77 -9.80 6.97 -12.81
CA VAL A 77 -11.20 7.14 -13.25
C VAL A 77 -11.24 7.48 -14.73
N ALA A 78 -10.44 8.46 -15.18
CA ALA A 78 -10.36 8.87 -16.57
C ALA A 78 -10.06 7.68 -17.50
N LEU A 79 -9.05 6.87 -17.16
CA LEU A 79 -8.67 5.66 -17.91
C LEU A 79 -9.75 4.58 -17.96
N THR A 80 -10.70 4.57 -17.02
CA THR A 80 -11.80 3.59 -16.97
C THR A 80 -13.09 4.09 -17.63
N THR A 81 -13.13 5.37 -18.00
CA THR A 81 -14.30 6.02 -18.62
C THR A 81 -14.11 6.36 -20.11
N GLU A 82 -12.94 6.09 -20.66
CA GLU A 82 -12.63 6.10 -22.10
C GLU A 82 -12.79 4.70 -22.72
#